data_AF-A0A1W9Q7A0-F1
#
_entry.id   AF-A0A1W9Q7A0-F1
#
_cell.length_a   1.000
_cell.length_b   1.000
_cell.length_c   1.000
_cell.angle_alpha   90.00
_cell.angle_beta   90.00
_cell.angle_gamma   90.00
#
_symmetry.space_group_name_H-M   'P 1'
#
loop_
_entity.id
_entity.type
_entity.pdbx_description
1 polymer ?
#
loop_
_entity_poly.entity_id
_entity_poly.type
_entity_poly.pdbx_seq_one_letter_code
_entity_poly.pdbx_strand_id
1 'polypeptide(L)'
;MSKLSALALMMILGAASAAACGGSSEKDSDGDDGTAPSGGSKHNDPPTGGNDNGSGGKSNDNTGGTAGETGTEDDSPPKILRGADLGLPGTGACEGISLGEFIERAHELRPELADIETLTPGSGEALEDPGREIIPLQSDDGFLLAFKRGDGDCPAGCIDTTYWYFESDDECQPVYLGEYAAIYDSENKCYEVEGERRWDVGRTVPTTSRCDYEPYAADVSGSHEVSAEGSIVPCSTESGGEEAWEEALEFVVEQDPSDPTKAEVSFKNVHPKVDAGSWPSTVEADTLTVDYERSKSSCIDNVAVNFSYDFAEGKGRFTADIAGVTDCSDPGSELCKGHISLTLKN
;
A
#
# COMPACT_ATOMS: atom_id res chain seq x y z
N MET A 1 15.30 -53.23 32.32
CA MET A 1 16.66 -52.68 32.30
C MET A 1 16.53 -51.18 32.15
N SER A 2 16.58 -50.48 33.27
CA SER A 2 16.32 -49.05 33.38
C SER A 2 17.65 -48.30 33.44
N LYS A 3 17.82 -47.27 32.59
CA LYS A 3 18.86 -46.26 32.80
C LYS A 3 18.21 -44.88 32.72
N LEU A 4 17.93 -44.35 33.90
CA LEU A 4 17.91 -42.92 34.18
C LEU A 4 19.32 -42.37 34.00
N SER A 5 19.44 -41.20 33.39
CA SER A 5 20.56 -40.30 33.64
C SER A 5 20.04 -38.87 33.70
N ALA A 6 20.22 -38.32 34.90
CA ALA A 6 20.06 -36.93 35.25
C ALA A 6 21.36 -36.15 34.95
N LEU A 7 21.23 -34.81 34.90
CA LEU A 7 22.21 -33.70 34.99
C LEU A 7 21.95 -32.72 33.82
N ALA A 8 21.99 -31.40 33.97
CA ALA A 8 22.18 -30.56 35.14
C ALA A 8 21.61 -29.15 34.85
N LEU A 9 21.14 -28.55 35.93
CA LEU A 9 20.69 -27.17 36.10
C LEU A 9 21.89 -26.20 36.00
N MET A 10 21.79 -25.12 35.23
CA MET A 10 22.64 -23.94 35.38
C MET A 10 21.77 -22.68 35.38
N MET A 11 21.53 -22.16 36.57
CA MET A 11 21.06 -20.79 36.80
C MET A 11 22.27 -19.84 36.71
N ILE A 12 22.13 -18.73 35.99
CA ILE A 12 23.02 -17.57 36.13
C ILE A 12 22.20 -16.41 36.69
N LEU A 13 22.47 -16.06 37.95
CA LEU A 13 22.12 -14.79 38.57
C LEU A 13 23.17 -13.75 38.16
N GLY A 14 22.75 -12.63 37.59
CA GLY A 14 23.54 -11.42 37.41
C GLY A 14 22.93 -10.26 38.19
N ALA A 15 23.69 -9.72 39.13
CA ALA A 15 23.23 -8.82 40.18
C ALA A 15 22.97 -7.36 39.73
N ALA A 16 22.04 -6.73 40.43
CA ALA A 16 21.78 -5.31 40.44
C ALA A 16 22.99 -4.49 40.93
N SER A 17 23.13 -3.27 40.42
CA SER A 17 23.91 -2.21 41.07
C SER A 17 23.16 -0.88 40.93
N ALA A 18 22.62 -0.43 42.05
CA ALA A 18 22.12 0.91 42.26
C ALA A 18 23.29 1.81 42.71
N ALA A 19 23.40 3.01 42.13
CA ALA A 19 24.12 4.12 42.71
C ALA A 19 23.38 5.42 42.39
N ALA A 20 22.82 6.04 43.43
CA ALA A 20 22.30 7.39 43.43
C ALA A 20 23.42 8.39 43.77
N CYS A 21 23.39 9.58 43.18
CA CYS A 21 23.41 10.89 43.86
C CYS A 21 23.95 12.03 42.97
N GLY A 22 23.11 13.06 42.79
CA GLY A 22 23.49 14.45 43.05
C GLY A 22 23.90 15.34 41.87
N GLY A 23 23.21 16.48 41.71
CA GLY A 23 23.78 17.62 40.98
C GLY A 23 22.74 18.61 40.42
N SER A 24 22.25 19.50 41.27
CA SER A 24 21.42 20.67 40.92
C SER A 24 22.26 21.84 40.40
N SER A 25 21.76 22.56 39.39
CA SER A 25 22.02 23.99 39.10
C SER A 25 21.06 24.42 37.97
N GLU A 26 19.94 25.08 38.27
CA GLU A 26 19.80 26.54 38.37
C GLU A 26 20.45 27.29 37.20
N LYS A 27 19.62 27.73 36.26
CA LYS A 27 19.80 29.02 35.58
C LYS A 27 18.43 29.61 35.24
N ASP A 28 18.14 30.68 35.95
CA ASP A 28 17.09 31.66 35.70
C ASP A 28 17.22 32.29 34.31
N SER A 29 16.09 32.63 33.71
CA SER A 29 15.97 33.70 32.71
C SER A 29 14.54 34.24 32.75
N ASP A 30 14.35 35.28 33.55
CA ASP A 30 13.18 36.14 33.62
C ASP A 30 13.03 37.04 32.38
N GLY A 31 11.77 37.36 32.05
CA GLY A 31 11.28 38.63 31.44
C GLY A 31 11.57 38.81 29.94
N ASP A 32 10.71 39.39 29.11
CA ASP A 32 9.84 40.55 29.32
C ASP A 32 8.89 40.71 28.11
N ASP A 33 7.93 41.61 28.28
CA ASP A 33 6.72 41.91 27.52
C ASP A 33 6.90 42.43 26.09
N GLY A 34 5.91 42.15 25.23
CA GLY A 34 5.84 42.68 23.87
C GLY A 34 4.41 42.70 23.32
N THR A 35 3.67 43.74 23.70
CA THR A 35 2.28 44.04 23.32
C THR A 35 2.10 44.31 21.81
N ALA A 36 0.91 43.96 21.30
CA ALA A 36 0.39 44.19 19.94
C ALA A 36 0.38 45.66 19.46
N PRO A 37 0.10 45.89 18.16
CA PRO A 37 -1.20 46.46 17.85
C PRO A 37 -1.92 45.89 16.61
N SER A 38 -3.21 45.60 16.81
CA SER A 38 -4.37 46.10 16.07
C SER A 38 -4.14 46.79 14.71
N GLY A 39 -4.77 46.26 13.67
CA GLY A 39 -5.15 47.00 12.46
C GLY A 39 -6.24 46.26 11.67
N GLY A 40 -7.48 46.71 11.78
CA GLY A 40 -8.63 46.14 11.06
C GLY A 40 -9.05 46.95 9.83
N SER A 41 -9.84 46.32 8.94
CA SER A 41 -10.92 46.90 8.12
C SER A 41 -11.54 45.77 7.30
N LYS A 42 -12.78 45.35 7.57
CA LYS A 42 -14.09 45.88 7.11
C LYS A 42 -14.50 45.44 5.69
N HIS A 43 -15.55 44.61 5.67
CA HIS A 43 -16.68 44.46 4.73
C HIS A 43 -16.49 44.75 3.23
N ASN A 44 -16.95 43.80 2.40
CA ASN A 44 -18.07 44.03 1.48
C ASN A 44 -18.77 42.72 1.14
N ASP A 45 -20.10 42.75 1.30
CA ASP A 45 -21.10 41.74 0.95
C ASP A 45 -21.30 41.57 -0.58
N PRO A 46 -22.06 40.55 -1.03
CA PRO A 46 -22.01 40.01 -2.39
C PRO A 46 -23.08 40.59 -3.32
N PRO A 47 -23.01 40.36 -4.65
CA PRO A 47 -24.16 40.47 -5.51
C PRO A 47 -24.86 39.12 -5.70
N THR A 48 -26.16 39.19 -5.44
CA THR A 48 -27.23 38.27 -5.79
C THR A 48 -27.55 38.28 -7.29
N GLY A 49 -28.08 37.16 -7.78
CA GLY A 49 -28.72 36.97 -9.09
C GLY A 49 -28.36 35.59 -9.64
N GLY A 50 -29.24 34.65 -9.92
CA GLY A 50 -30.69 34.66 -10.12
C GLY A 50 -30.99 33.78 -11.34
N ASN A 51 -31.98 32.89 -11.22
CA ASN A 51 -32.75 32.21 -12.28
C ASN A 51 -32.02 31.08 -13.06
N ASP A 52 -32.63 29.98 -13.52
CA ASP A 52 -34.01 29.47 -13.52
C ASP A 52 -33.98 27.97 -13.94
N ASN A 53 -35.01 27.23 -13.52
CA ASN A 53 -35.71 26.12 -14.19
C ASN A 53 -34.96 25.08 -15.06
N GLY A 54 -35.14 23.81 -14.69
CA GLY A 54 -34.88 22.67 -15.57
C GLY A 54 -35.44 21.35 -15.05
N SER A 55 -36.76 21.25 -14.94
CA SER A 55 -37.47 19.98 -14.77
C SER A 55 -37.31 19.12 -16.03
N GLY A 56 -36.93 17.84 -15.87
CA GLY A 56 -36.83 16.90 -16.98
C GLY A 56 -36.52 15.48 -16.50
N GLY A 57 -37.56 14.74 -16.14
CA GLY A 57 -37.49 13.28 -16.01
C GLY A 57 -37.56 12.56 -17.35
N LYS A 58 -37.44 11.22 -17.27
CA LYS A 58 -37.47 10.15 -18.30
C LYS A 58 -36.09 9.69 -18.75
N SER A 59 -35.82 8.43 -19.00
CA SER A 59 -36.51 7.15 -18.73
C SER A 59 -35.45 6.06 -18.92
N ASN A 60 -35.52 4.99 -18.12
CA ASN A 60 -34.80 3.75 -18.40
C ASN A 60 -35.39 3.11 -19.66
N ASP A 61 -34.66 3.18 -20.77
CA ASP A 61 -34.94 2.36 -21.95
C ASP A 61 -34.14 1.06 -21.85
N ASN A 62 -34.75 0.10 -21.16
CA ASN A 62 -34.41 -1.31 -21.24
C ASN A 62 -34.90 -1.81 -22.61
N THR A 63 -33.99 -1.97 -23.57
CA THR A 63 -34.30 -2.50 -24.90
C THR A 63 -33.57 -3.82 -25.09
N GLY A 64 -34.37 -4.90 -25.18
CA GLY A 64 -33.90 -6.28 -25.29
C GLY A 64 -32.96 -6.50 -26.49
N GLY A 65 -31.83 -7.13 -26.17
CA GLY A 65 -30.87 -7.69 -27.12
C GLY A 65 -30.97 -9.22 -27.15
N THR A 66 -31.12 -9.74 -28.35
CA THR A 66 -31.23 -11.13 -28.77
C THR A 66 -30.08 -12.04 -28.31
N ALA A 67 -30.45 -13.31 -28.09
CA ALA A 67 -29.59 -14.43 -27.76
C ALA A 67 -28.44 -14.68 -28.76
N GLY A 68 -27.29 -15.08 -28.21
CA GLY A 68 -26.34 -15.94 -28.91
C GLY A 68 -24.98 -15.34 -29.23
N GLU A 69 -24.28 -14.77 -28.25
CA GLU A 69 -22.81 -14.76 -28.26
C GLU A 69 -22.33 -15.56 -27.05
N THR A 70 -21.53 -16.59 -27.29
CA THR A 70 -20.77 -17.29 -26.25
C THR A 70 -19.75 -16.30 -25.71
N GLY A 71 -20.17 -15.54 -24.70
CA GLY A 71 -19.34 -14.56 -24.02
C GLY A 71 -18.11 -15.26 -23.45
N THR A 72 -16.95 -14.67 -23.71
CA THR A 72 -15.78 -14.88 -22.88
C THR A 72 -16.18 -14.52 -21.45
N GLU A 73 -16.12 -15.47 -20.53
CA GLU A 73 -16.30 -15.22 -19.11
C GLU A 73 -15.34 -14.08 -18.73
N ASP A 74 -15.89 -12.94 -18.31
CA ASP A 74 -15.10 -11.81 -17.85
C ASP A 74 -14.59 -12.18 -16.45
N ASP A 75 -13.39 -12.77 -16.39
CA ASP A 75 -12.71 -13.14 -15.14
C ASP A 75 -12.28 -11.92 -14.29
N SER A 76 -12.72 -10.70 -14.65
CA SER A 76 -12.45 -9.52 -13.85
C SER A 76 -13.14 -9.61 -12.48
N PRO A 77 -12.49 -9.17 -11.40
CA PRO A 77 -13.12 -9.11 -10.09
C PRO A 77 -14.37 -8.21 -10.13
N PRO A 78 -15.42 -8.53 -9.35
CA PRO A 78 -16.65 -7.74 -9.37
C PRO A 78 -16.39 -6.33 -8.86
N LYS A 79 -17.08 -5.36 -9.46
CA LYS A 79 -16.86 -3.93 -9.20
C LYS A 79 -17.60 -3.48 -7.94
N ILE A 80 -16.96 -2.68 -7.09
CA ILE A 80 -17.60 -2.05 -5.94
C ILE A 80 -18.65 -1.02 -6.41
N LEU A 81 -19.89 -1.14 -5.92
CA LEU A 81 -21.00 -0.23 -6.21
C LEU A 81 -20.99 0.97 -5.26
N ARG A 82 -20.04 1.89 -5.47
CA ARG A 82 -19.90 3.09 -4.62
C ARG A 82 -21.14 3.97 -4.69
N GLY A 83 -21.67 4.35 -3.52
CA GLY A 83 -22.85 5.21 -3.45
C GLY A 83 -24.16 4.51 -3.81
N ALA A 84 -24.17 3.17 -3.77
CA ALA A 84 -25.41 2.41 -3.76
C ALA A 84 -26.31 2.86 -2.60
N ASP A 85 -27.62 2.76 -2.80
CA ASP A 85 -28.62 3.00 -1.77
C ASP A 85 -29.35 1.70 -1.41
N LEU A 86 -29.97 1.68 -0.23
CA LEU A 86 -30.68 0.50 0.28
C LEU A 86 -31.84 0.06 -0.62
N GLY A 87 -32.35 0.92 -1.50
CA GLY A 87 -33.38 0.61 -2.48
C GLY A 87 -32.87 0.00 -3.78
N LEU A 88 -31.55 -0.18 -3.96
CA LEU A 88 -30.97 -0.79 -5.15
C LEU A 88 -31.55 -2.20 -5.36
N PRO A 89 -32.25 -2.47 -6.49
CA PRO A 89 -32.82 -3.78 -6.75
C PRO A 89 -31.74 -4.80 -7.10
N GLY A 90 -31.93 -6.05 -6.67
CA GLY A 90 -31.10 -7.18 -7.08
C GLY A 90 -31.25 -7.53 -8.55
N THR A 91 -30.26 -8.23 -9.09
CA THR A 91 -30.29 -8.78 -10.45
C THR A 91 -30.75 -10.25 -10.43
N GLY A 92 -31.06 -10.82 -11.60
CA GLY A 92 -31.34 -12.26 -11.75
C GLY A 92 -32.41 -12.81 -10.79
N ALA A 93 -32.06 -13.85 -10.03
CA ALA A 93 -32.96 -14.50 -9.06
C ALA A 93 -33.47 -13.56 -7.94
N CYS A 94 -32.76 -12.45 -7.71
CA CYS A 94 -33.13 -11.42 -6.74
C CYS A 94 -33.97 -10.28 -7.31
N GLU A 95 -34.48 -10.37 -8.54
CA GLU A 95 -35.34 -9.33 -9.12
C GLU A 95 -36.58 -9.11 -8.23
N GLY A 96 -36.63 -7.96 -7.55
CA GLY A 96 -37.70 -7.61 -6.61
C GLY A 96 -37.32 -7.64 -5.12
N ILE A 97 -36.09 -8.06 -4.78
CA ILE A 97 -35.49 -7.85 -3.47
C ILE A 97 -34.57 -6.62 -3.54
N SER A 98 -34.66 -5.75 -2.54
CA SER A 98 -33.78 -4.59 -2.39
C SER A 98 -32.48 -4.94 -1.67
N LEU A 99 -31.44 -4.14 -1.89
CA LEU A 99 -30.16 -4.27 -1.18
C LEU A 99 -30.36 -4.22 0.35
N GLY A 100 -31.24 -3.34 0.84
CA GLY A 100 -31.56 -3.24 2.27
C GLY A 100 -32.19 -4.52 2.82
N GLU A 101 -33.15 -5.12 2.11
CA GLU A 101 -33.75 -6.39 2.52
C GLU A 101 -32.72 -7.54 2.51
N PHE A 102 -31.78 -7.55 1.56
CA PHE A 102 -30.72 -8.54 1.53
C PHE A 102 -29.72 -8.37 2.68
N ILE A 103 -29.37 -7.12 3.04
CA ILE A 103 -28.54 -6.79 4.22
C ILE A 103 -29.24 -7.24 5.51
N GLU A 104 -30.54 -6.98 5.66
CA GLU A 104 -31.31 -7.42 6.83
C GLU A 104 -31.25 -8.95 6.99
N ARG A 105 -31.42 -9.70 5.89
CA ARG A 105 -31.27 -11.17 5.92
C ARG A 105 -29.86 -11.62 6.27
N ALA A 106 -28.83 -10.90 5.80
CA ALA A 106 -27.45 -11.20 6.16
C ALA A 106 -27.19 -10.97 7.66
N HIS A 107 -27.77 -9.90 8.24
CA HIS A 107 -27.76 -9.67 9.69
C HIS A 107 -28.53 -10.75 10.47
N GLU A 108 -29.65 -11.26 9.94
CA GLU A 108 -30.35 -12.39 10.57
C GLU A 108 -29.49 -13.67 10.58
N LEU A 109 -28.72 -13.91 9.52
CA LEU A 109 -27.79 -15.04 9.42
C LEU A 109 -26.56 -14.88 10.35
N ARG A 110 -26.07 -13.65 10.53
CA ARG A 110 -24.92 -13.29 11.37
C ARG A 110 -25.24 -12.08 12.26
N PRO A 111 -25.97 -12.28 13.37
CA PRO A 111 -26.44 -11.19 14.23
C PRO A 111 -25.34 -10.31 14.83
N GLU A 112 -24.12 -10.81 14.92
CA GLU A 112 -22.95 -10.06 15.38
C GLU A 112 -22.50 -8.95 14.41
N LEU A 113 -23.05 -8.88 13.19
CA LEU A 113 -22.74 -7.85 12.19
C LEU A 113 -23.76 -6.70 12.19
N ALA A 114 -24.83 -6.80 12.99
CA ALA A 114 -25.95 -5.85 12.98
C ALA A 114 -25.56 -4.40 13.32
N ASP A 115 -24.39 -4.15 13.90
CA ASP A 115 -23.86 -2.81 14.17
C ASP A 115 -23.16 -2.16 12.96
N ILE A 116 -23.00 -2.87 11.86
CA ILE A 116 -22.39 -2.40 10.61
C ILE A 116 -23.52 -2.01 9.65
N GLU A 117 -23.99 -0.76 9.74
CA GLU A 117 -25.18 -0.29 9.00
C GLU A 117 -24.85 0.63 7.81
N THR A 118 -23.61 1.12 7.72
CA THR A 118 -23.23 2.18 6.77
C THR A 118 -22.80 1.59 5.43
N LEU A 119 -23.44 1.97 4.32
CA LEU A 119 -22.96 1.61 2.97
C LEU A 119 -21.70 2.40 2.60
N THR A 120 -20.79 1.78 1.83
CA THR A 120 -19.60 2.46 1.29
C THR A 120 -19.98 3.69 0.44
N PRO A 121 -19.41 4.87 0.74
CA PRO A 121 -19.85 6.12 0.15
C PRO A 121 -19.47 6.23 -1.33
N GLY A 122 -20.32 6.94 -2.08
CA GLY A 122 -20.10 7.24 -3.49
C GLY A 122 -18.95 8.21 -3.76
N SER A 123 -18.75 9.17 -2.85
CA SER A 123 -17.88 10.33 -3.07
C SER A 123 -16.38 10.04 -2.92
N GLY A 124 -16.00 8.85 -2.45
CA GLY A 124 -14.61 8.57 -2.07
C GLY A 124 -14.12 9.40 -0.87
N GLU A 125 -15.00 10.19 -0.25
CA GLU A 125 -14.73 10.90 0.99
C GLU A 125 -14.73 9.91 2.16
N ALA A 126 -13.93 10.20 3.18
CA ALA A 126 -13.88 9.39 4.39
C ALA A 126 -15.25 9.43 5.10
N LEU A 127 -15.76 8.25 5.47
CA LEU A 127 -16.93 8.12 6.34
C LEU A 127 -16.64 8.72 7.72
N GLU A 128 -17.70 9.10 8.45
CA GLU A 128 -17.60 9.47 9.87
C GLU A 128 -17.11 8.30 10.74
N ASP A 129 -17.39 7.06 10.30
CA ASP A 129 -16.81 5.82 10.84
C ASP A 129 -16.32 4.93 9.68
N PRO A 130 -15.10 5.17 9.16
CA PRO A 130 -14.53 4.34 8.10
C PRO A 130 -14.19 2.92 8.57
N GLY A 131 -14.29 2.65 9.87
CA GLY A 131 -14.07 1.33 10.45
C GLY A 131 -15.22 0.38 10.14
N ARG A 132 -16.46 0.85 9.98
CA ARG A 132 -17.64 -0.03 9.87
C ARG A 132 -18.44 0.29 8.62
N GLU A 133 -18.34 -0.57 7.61
CA GLU A 133 -19.04 -0.36 6.34
C GLU A 133 -19.52 -1.67 5.70
N ILE A 134 -20.58 -1.55 4.91
CA ILE A 134 -21.10 -2.56 4.02
C ILE A 134 -20.68 -2.17 2.60
N ILE A 135 -19.97 -3.07 1.93
CA ILE A 135 -19.41 -2.88 0.60
C ILE A 135 -20.25 -3.72 -0.38
N PRO A 136 -21.22 -3.13 -1.09
CA PRO A 136 -21.93 -3.82 -2.14
C PRO A 136 -21.08 -3.93 -3.41
N LEU A 137 -21.14 -5.08 -4.06
CA LEU A 137 -20.44 -5.35 -5.33
C LEU A 137 -21.44 -5.69 -6.43
N GLN A 138 -21.02 -5.44 -7.66
CA GLN A 138 -21.76 -5.82 -8.86
C GLN A 138 -21.85 -7.35 -8.95
N SER A 139 -23.06 -7.86 -9.13
CA SER A 139 -23.32 -9.26 -9.47
C SER A 139 -24.13 -9.34 -10.76
N ASP A 140 -23.83 -10.33 -11.60
CA ASP A 140 -24.67 -10.66 -12.75
C ASP A 140 -25.95 -11.40 -12.33
N ASP A 141 -25.90 -12.08 -11.19
CA ASP A 141 -27.02 -12.81 -10.60
C ASP A 141 -27.10 -12.51 -9.09
N GLY A 142 -28.04 -11.66 -8.72
CA GLY A 142 -28.35 -11.30 -7.34
C GLY A 142 -27.45 -10.26 -6.68
N PHE A 143 -26.88 -10.59 -5.53
CA PHE A 143 -26.11 -9.69 -4.67
C PHE A 143 -24.77 -10.29 -4.25
N LEU A 144 -23.74 -9.45 -4.20
CA LEU A 144 -22.47 -9.72 -3.55
C LEU A 144 -22.23 -8.63 -2.48
N LEU A 145 -21.94 -9.04 -1.26
CA LEU A 145 -21.73 -8.15 -0.12
C LEU A 145 -20.47 -8.51 0.66
N ALA A 146 -19.70 -7.50 1.05
CA ALA A 146 -18.70 -7.63 2.11
C ALA A 146 -19.03 -6.68 3.26
N PHE A 147 -19.18 -7.21 4.47
CA PHE A 147 -19.24 -6.41 5.69
C PHE A 147 -17.82 -6.21 6.19
N LYS A 148 -17.43 -4.98 6.51
CA LYS A 148 -16.12 -4.63 7.04
C LYS A 148 -16.27 -4.09 8.46
N ARG A 149 -15.40 -4.58 9.35
CA ARG A 149 -15.13 -3.97 10.65
C ARG A 149 -13.63 -3.74 10.79
N GLY A 150 -13.26 -2.50 11.05
CA GLY A 150 -11.92 -2.06 11.40
C GLY A 150 -11.87 -1.66 12.87
N ASP A 151 -10.72 -1.88 13.50
CA ASP A 151 -10.43 -1.46 14.87
C ASP A 151 -9.02 -0.85 14.95
N GLY A 152 -8.72 -0.19 16.08
CA GLY A 152 -7.43 0.41 16.40
C GLY A 152 -7.40 1.94 16.35
N ASP A 153 -6.30 2.49 16.88
CA ASP A 153 -6.09 3.93 17.15
C ASP A 153 -5.91 4.83 15.91
N CYS A 154 -6.19 4.34 14.70
CA CYS A 154 -6.24 5.19 13.51
C CYS A 154 -7.71 5.41 13.09
N PRO A 155 -8.09 6.63 12.66
CA PRO A 155 -9.48 7.00 12.36
C PRO A 155 -10.22 6.11 11.36
N ALA A 156 -9.53 5.21 10.64
CA ALA A 156 -10.12 4.28 9.68
C ALA A 156 -10.12 2.81 10.13
N GLY A 157 -9.76 2.50 11.39
CA GLY A 157 -9.62 1.11 11.85
C GLY A 157 -8.62 0.33 11.00
N CYS A 158 -7.53 1.00 10.62
CA CYS A 158 -6.52 0.56 9.66
C CYS A 158 -5.44 -0.38 10.25
N ILE A 159 -5.50 -0.64 11.56
CA ILE A 159 -4.58 -1.55 12.23
C ILE A 159 -5.17 -2.96 12.21
N ASP A 160 -6.43 -3.12 12.60
CA ASP A 160 -7.11 -4.41 12.54
C ASP A 160 -8.27 -4.32 11.56
N THR A 161 -8.46 -5.30 10.69
CA THR A 161 -9.60 -5.31 9.77
C THR A 161 -10.13 -6.71 9.55
N THR A 162 -11.45 -6.86 9.62
CA THR A 162 -12.16 -8.10 9.32
C THR A 162 -13.23 -7.85 8.27
N TYR A 163 -13.35 -8.78 7.33
CA TYR A 163 -14.35 -8.81 6.28
C TYR A 163 -15.18 -10.09 6.38
N TRP A 164 -16.49 -9.98 6.20
CA TRP A 164 -17.42 -11.12 6.06
C TRP A 164 -18.12 -11.06 4.72
N TYR A 165 -18.02 -12.15 3.95
CA TYR A 165 -18.48 -12.20 2.56
C TYR A 165 -19.79 -12.96 2.43
N PHE A 166 -20.73 -12.41 1.67
CA PHE A 166 -22.02 -13.01 1.37
C PHE A 166 -22.33 -12.92 -0.12
N GLU A 167 -22.90 -13.98 -0.67
CA GLU A 167 -23.55 -13.97 -1.99
C GLU A 167 -25.01 -14.40 -1.87
N SER A 168 -25.85 -14.03 -2.82
CA SER A 168 -27.20 -14.58 -2.93
C SER A 168 -27.19 -15.94 -3.62
N ASP A 169 -28.02 -16.88 -3.15
CA ASP A 169 -28.35 -18.10 -3.89
C ASP A 169 -29.53 -17.91 -4.88
N ASP A 170 -29.94 -19.01 -5.54
CA ASP A 170 -31.06 -19.07 -6.48
C ASP A 170 -32.43 -18.70 -5.86
N GLU A 171 -32.55 -18.67 -4.53
CA GLU A 171 -33.74 -18.25 -3.78
C GLU A 171 -33.61 -16.83 -3.22
N CYS A 172 -32.57 -16.11 -3.65
CA CYS A 172 -32.16 -14.81 -3.15
C CYS A 172 -31.99 -14.78 -1.62
N GLN A 173 -31.48 -15.87 -1.04
CA GLN A 173 -31.06 -15.93 0.35
C GLN A 173 -29.55 -15.68 0.47
N PRO A 174 -29.09 -14.97 1.51
CA PRO A 174 -27.67 -14.77 1.72
C PRO A 174 -26.99 -16.09 2.12
N VAL A 175 -25.91 -16.42 1.43
CA VAL A 175 -24.99 -17.51 1.72
C VAL A 175 -23.69 -16.92 2.24
N TYR A 176 -23.28 -17.33 3.43
CA TYR A 176 -22.00 -16.93 4.01
C TYR A 176 -20.84 -17.68 3.36
N LEU A 177 -19.87 -16.95 2.81
CA LEU A 177 -18.76 -17.50 2.03
C LEU A 177 -17.43 -17.61 2.79
N GLY A 178 -17.38 -17.05 4.00
CA GLY A 178 -16.17 -16.99 4.82
C GLY A 178 -15.83 -15.57 5.26
N GLU A 179 -14.75 -15.46 6.02
CA GLU A 179 -14.21 -14.21 6.52
C GLU A 179 -12.73 -14.10 6.19
N TYR A 180 -12.25 -12.87 6.12
CA TYR A 180 -10.84 -12.52 6.05
C TYR A 180 -10.54 -11.56 7.20
N ALA A 181 -9.57 -11.90 8.04
CA ALA A 181 -9.12 -11.06 9.14
C ALA A 181 -7.63 -10.75 9.01
N ALA A 182 -7.27 -9.51 9.29
CA ALA A 182 -5.90 -9.03 9.39
C ALA A 182 -5.79 -8.27 10.71
N ILE A 183 -5.16 -8.89 11.71
CA ILE A 183 -5.06 -8.36 13.08
C ILE A 183 -3.59 -8.06 13.38
N TYR A 184 -3.27 -6.85 13.79
CA TYR A 184 -1.90 -6.45 14.09
C TYR A 184 -1.47 -6.93 15.47
N ASP A 185 -0.48 -7.82 15.49
CA ASP A 185 0.22 -8.22 16.70
C ASP A 185 1.29 -7.17 17.05
N SER A 186 1.01 -6.38 18.08
CA SER A 186 1.92 -5.35 18.58
C SER A 186 3.21 -5.89 19.22
N GLU A 187 3.23 -7.14 19.70
CA GLU A 187 4.41 -7.79 20.29
C GLU A 187 5.39 -8.20 19.20
N ASN A 188 4.88 -8.86 18.15
CA ASN A 188 5.67 -9.33 17.02
C ASN A 188 5.83 -8.30 15.88
N LYS A 189 5.08 -7.19 15.94
CA LYS A 189 5.05 -6.11 14.94
C LYS A 189 4.70 -6.58 13.53
N CYS A 190 3.72 -7.45 13.44
CA CYS A 190 3.25 -8.08 12.22
C CYS A 190 1.73 -8.25 12.26
N TYR A 191 1.14 -8.72 11.17
CA TYR A 191 -0.28 -9.00 11.03
C TYR A 191 -0.53 -10.51 11.08
N GLU A 192 -1.34 -10.97 12.02
CA GLU A 192 -1.97 -12.27 11.96
C GLU A 192 -3.07 -12.22 10.89
N VAL A 193 -2.94 -13.06 9.86
CA VAL A 193 -3.89 -13.12 8.75
C VAL A 193 -4.63 -14.44 8.79
N GLU A 194 -5.95 -14.37 8.84
CA GLU A 194 -6.85 -15.53 8.82
C GLU A 194 -7.82 -15.46 7.64
N GLY A 195 -8.11 -16.62 7.06
CA GLY A 195 -9.03 -16.75 5.93
C GLY A 195 -8.45 -16.27 4.59
N GLU A 196 -9.32 -16.18 3.58
CA GLU A 196 -8.97 -15.78 2.23
C GLU A 196 -9.80 -14.57 1.80
N ARG A 197 -9.15 -13.59 1.18
CA ARG A 197 -9.84 -12.44 0.60
C ARG A 197 -10.71 -12.89 -0.56
N ARG A 198 -11.85 -12.22 -0.72
CA ARG A 198 -12.71 -12.36 -1.90
C ARG A 198 -12.85 -11.03 -2.63
N TRP A 199 -12.96 -11.14 -3.97
CA TRP A 199 -13.33 -10.04 -4.87
C TRP A 199 -12.42 -8.81 -4.80
N ASP A 200 -11.16 -8.99 -4.40
CA ASP A 200 -10.20 -7.91 -4.18
C ASP A 200 -10.70 -6.75 -3.31
N VAL A 201 -11.65 -7.04 -2.41
CA VAL A 201 -12.15 -6.06 -1.45
C VAL A 201 -11.15 -5.88 -0.32
N GLY A 202 -10.92 -4.62 0.06
CA GLY A 202 -10.08 -4.27 1.21
C GLY A 202 -8.60 -4.10 0.90
N ARG A 203 -7.82 -3.77 1.94
CA ARG A 203 -6.36 -3.63 1.83
C ARG A 203 -5.71 -5.01 1.88
N THR A 204 -4.80 -5.28 0.95
CA THR A 204 -3.88 -6.42 1.07
C THR A 204 -2.85 -6.12 2.16
N VAL A 205 -2.75 -6.99 3.15
CA VAL A 205 -1.60 -6.99 4.06
C VAL A 205 -0.39 -7.44 3.25
N PRO A 206 0.69 -6.64 3.16
CA PRO A 206 1.92 -7.09 2.51
C PRO A 206 2.41 -8.39 3.14
N THR A 207 2.81 -9.37 2.34
CA THR A 207 3.26 -10.67 2.83
C THR A 207 4.36 -10.53 3.88
N THR A 208 5.30 -9.59 3.68
CA THR A 208 6.40 -9.27 4.60
C THR A 208 5.94 -8.74 5.96
N SER A 209 4.71 -8.24 6.04
CA SER A 209 4.13 -7.74 7.29
C SER A 209 3.35 -8.81 8.05
N ARG A 210 3.25 -10.05 7.57
CA ARG A 210 2.46 -11.11 8.24
C ARG A 210 3.26 -11.81 9.35
N CYS A 211 2.57 -12.35 10.36
CA CYS A 211 3.23 -13.05 11.47
C CYS A 211 3.63 -14.49 11.14
N ASP A 212 2.92 -15.12 10.20
CA ASP A 212 3.25 -16.44 9.65
C ASP A 212 4.26 -16.36 8.50
N TYR A 213 4.71 -15.15 8.18
CA TYR A 213 5.73 -14.94 7.18
C TYR A 213 7.08 -15.43 7.71
N GLU A 214 7.47 -16.62 7.28
CA GLU A 214 8.85 -17.07 7.38
C GLU A 214 9.64 -16.40 6.25
N PRO A 215 10.64 -15.54 6.55
CA PRO A 215 11.43 -14.85 5.55
C PRO A 215 12.42 -15.81 4.89
N TYR A 216 11.91 -16.79 4.16
CA TYR A 216 12.72 -17.40 3.12
C TYR A 216 12.76 -16.38 1.98
N ALA A 217 13.93 -15.80 1.79
CA ALA A 217 14.21 -15.09 0.55
C ALA A 217 13.93 -16.05 -0.61
N ALA A 218 13.00 -15.66 -1.47
CA ALA A 218 12.74 -16.37 -2.70
C ALA A 218 14.01 -16.40 -3.55
N ASP A 219 14.18 -17.43 -4.37
CA ASP A 219 15.22 -17.41 -5.39
C ASP A 219 14.77 -16.47 -6.52
N VAL A 220 15.31 -15.25 -6.49
CA VAL A 220 15.09 -14.16 -7.45
C VAL A 220 16.30 -13.99 -8.38
N SER A 221 17.25 -14.93 -8.35
CA SER A 221 18.44 -14.91 -9.19
C SER A 221 18.09 -14.92 -10.68
N GLY A 222 18.88 -14.22 -11.49
CA GLY A 222 18.72 -14.22 -12.94
C GLY A 222 18.67 -12.83 -13.55
N SER A 223 18.34 -12.80 -14.84
CA SER A 223 18.21 -11.56 -15.61
C SER A 223 16.73 -11.22 -15.74
N HIS A 224 16.38 -9.98 -15.41
CA HIS A 224 15.01 -9.48 -15.41
C HIS A 224 14.94 -8.25 -16.30
N GLU A 225 13.88 -8.15 -17.09
CA GLU A 225 13.56 -7.00 -17.92
C GLU A 225 12.17 -6.53 -17.52
N VAL A 226 12.05 -5.27 -17.12
CA VAL A 226 10.78 -4.67 -16.65
C VAL A 226 10.51 -3.39 -17.41
N SER A 227 9.23 -3.12 -17.71
CA SER A 227 8.82 -1.83 -18.25
C SER A 227 8.99 -0.79 -17.17
N ALA A 228 9.55 0.36 -17.54
CA ALA A 228 9.78 1.40 -16.55
C ALA A 228 9.52 2.79 -17.13
N GLU A 229 8.90 3.63 -16.30
CA GLU A 229 8.40 4.95 -16.68
C GLU A 229 8.75 5.97 -15.61
N GLY A 230 9.10 7.19 -16.02
CA GLY A 230 9.41 8.25 -15.07
C GLY A 230 10.22 9.38 -15.69
N SER A 231 11.23 9.84 -14.97
CA SER A 231 12.03 10.98 -15.40
C SER A 231 13.51 10.86 -15.11
N ILE A 232 14.29 11.54 -15.95
CA ILE A 232 15.74 11.61 -15.88
C ILE A 232 16.17 13.08 -16.00
N VAL A 233 17.00 13.51 -15.07
CA VAL A 233 17.82 14.72 -15.18
C VAL A 233 19.24 14.23 -15.50
N PRO A 234 19.74 14.40 -16.74
CA PRO A 234 21.07 13.91 -17.11
C PRO A 234 22.16 14.62 -16.30
N CYS A 235 23.29 13.95 -16.07
CA CYS A 235 24.43 14.57 -15.39
C CYS A 235 25.00 15.70 -16.25
N SER A 236 24.62 16.94 -15.93
CA SER A 236 25.07 18.14 -16.61
C SER A 236 25.61 19.16 -15.61
N THR A 237 26.48 20.05 -16.09
CA THR A 237 27.02 21.17 -15.31
C THR A 237 26.08 22.37 -15.35
N GLU A 238 25.19 22.41 -16.34
CA GLU A 238 24.05 23.31 -16.43
C GLU A 238 22.80 22.64 -15.85
N SER A 239 21.84 23.42 -15.37
CA SER A 239 20.53 22.89 -14.97
C SER A 239 19.83 22.32 -16.21
N GLY A 240 19.98 21.01 -16.43
CA GLY A 240 19.24 20.28 -17.45
C GLY A 240 17.75 20.30 -17.16
N GLY A 241 16.94 20.25 -18.22
CA GLY A 241 15.52 19.95 -18.08
C GLY A 241 15.34 18.50 -17.63
N GLU A 242 14.25 18.25 -16.91
CA GLU A 242 13.78 16.91 -16.64
C GLU A 242 13.21 16.30 -17.94
N GLU A 243 13.72 15.14 -18.33
CA GLU A 243 13.30 14.41 -19.53
C GLU A 243 12.44 13.21 -19.10
N ALA A 244 11.31 13.00 -19.79
CA ALA A 244 10.50 11.80 -19.58
C ALA A 244 11.25 10.57 -20.11
N TRP A 245 11.16 9.46 -19.40
CA TRP A 245 11.76 8.19 -19.78
C TRP A 245 10.69 7.09 -19.73
N GLU A 246 10.65 6.28 -20.79
CA GLU A 246 9.69 5.19 -20.98
C GLU A 246 10.38 4.10 -21.80
N GLU A 247 11.20 3.29 -21.14
CA GLU A 247 11.96 2.20 -21.77
C GLU A 247 12.02 0.99 -20.82
N ALA A 248 12.58 -0.12 -21.33
CA ALA A 248 12.80 -1.30 -20.49
C ALA A 248 14.05 -1.11 -19.61
N LEU A 249 13.90 -1.39 -18.32
CA LEU A 249 15.00 -1.51 -17.37
C LEU A 249 15.42 -2.99 -17.30
N GLU A 250 16.67 -3.28 -17.62
CA GLU A 250 17.24 -4.63 -17.42
C GLU A 250 18.11 -4.63 -16.16
N PHE A 251 17.93 -5.62 -15.30
CA PHE A 251 18.77 -5.86 -14.13
C PHE A 251 19.07 -7.35 -13.94
N VAL A 252 20.24 -7.64 -13.40
CA VAL A 252 20.72 -8.99 -13.12
C VAL A 252 20.93 -9.14 -11.62
N VAL A 253 20.40 -10.22 -11.05
CA VAL A 253 20.47 -10.54 -9.62
C VAL A 253 21.33 -11.78 -9.42
N GLU A 254 22.37 -11.66 -8.61
CA GLU A 254 23.22 -12.75 -8.16
C GLU A 254 23.06 -12.95 -6.65
N GLN A 255 22.21 -13.89 -6.21
CA GLN A 255 22.03 -14.20 -4.79
C GLN A 255 23.20 -15.01 -4.22
N ASP A 256 23.54 -14.76 -2.96
CA ASP A 256 24.54 -15.52 -2.23
C ASP A 256 23.98 -16.92 -1.90
N PRO A 257 24.57 -18.01 -2.42
CA PRO A 257 24.07 -19.37 -2.18
C PRO A 257 24.20 -19.81 -0.72
N SER A 258 24.98 -19.10 0.10
CA SER A 258 25.15 -19.36 1.52
C SER A 258 24.21 -18.54 2.41
N ASP A 259 23.64 -17.46 1.87
CA ASP A 259 22.71 -16.55 2.54
C ASP A 259 21.73 -15.96 1.51
N PRO A 260 20.59 -16.63 1.24
CA PRO A 260 19.68 -16.22 0.16
C PRO A 260 19.06 -14.82 0.38
N THR A 261 19.17 -14.27 1.60
CA THR A 261 18.73 -12.91 1.92
C THR A 261 19.66 -11.81 1.39
N LYS A 262 20.82 -12.17 0.84
CA LYS A 262 21.78 -11.25 0.24
C LYS A 262 21.91 -11.50 -1.26
N ALA A 263 21.99 -10.43 -2.02
CA ALA A 263 22.29 -10.51 -3.44
C ALA A 263 23.16 -9.34 -3.89
N GLU A 264 23.72 -9.45 -5.08
CA GLU A 264 24.33 -8.37 -5.83
C GLU A 264 23.46 -8.07 -7.05
N VAL A 265 23.16 -6.80 -7.29
CA VAL A 265 22.34 -6.36 -8.44
C VAL A 265 23.20 -5.57 -9.40
N SER A 266 23.10 -5.85 -10.69
CA SER A 266 23.70 -5.04 -11.76
C SER A 266 22.63 -4.53 -12.70
N PHE A 267 22.63 -3.23 -12.99
CA PHE A 267 21.67 -2.60 -13.90
C PHE A 267 22.28 -2.43 -15.29
N LYS A 268 21.43 -2.34 -16.32
CA LYS A 268 21.83 -2.04 -17.70
C LYS A 268 20.89 -1.02 -18.32
N ASN A 269 21.47 -0.19 -19.19
CA ASN A 269 20.74 0.82 -19.98
C ASN A 269 20.09 1.90 -19.12
N VAL A 270 20.64 2.19 -17.93
CA VAL A 270 20.15 3.26 -17.05
C VAL A 270 21.03 4.49 -17.17
N HIS A 271 22.29 4.34 -16.77
CA HIS A 271 23.27 5.40 -16.81
C HIS A 271 24.67 4.79 -16.67
N PRO A 272 25.69 5.23 -17.42
CA PRO A 272 27.01 4.60 -17.40
C PRO A 272 27.63 4.43 -16.00
N LYS A 273 27.38 5.36 -15.07
CA LYS A 273 27.87 5.26 -13.67
C LYS A 273 27.09 4.26 -12.80
N VAL A 274 25.81 4.03 -13.11
CA VAL A 274 24.96 3.03 -12.45
C VAL A 274 25.30 1.65 -13.03
N ASP A 275 25.33 1.54 -14.36
CA ASP A 275 25.58 0.31 -15.13
C ASP A 275 26.97 -0.30 -14.88
N ALA A 276 27.96 0.54 -14.53
CA ALA A 276 29.32 0.07 -14.22
C ALA A 276 29.46 -0.54 -12.81
N GLY A 277 28.39 -0.56 -12.00
CA GLY A 277 28.40 -1.04 -10.61
C GLY A 277 27.70 -2.38 -10.42
N SER A 278 28.19 -3.11 -9.41
CA SER A 278 27.42 -4.13 -8.70
C SER A 278 26.97 -3.51 -7.38
N TRP A 279 25.71 -3.74 -7.02
CA TRP A 279 25.04 -3.08 -5.91
C TRP A 279 24.63 -4.13 -4.88
N PRO A 280 25.17 -4.08 -3.65
CA PRO A 280 24.76 -4.99 -2.60
C PRO A 280 23.28 -4.74 -2.28
N SER A 281 22.55 -5.84 -2.10
CA SER A 281 21.11 -5.84 -1.96
C SER A 281 20.65 -6.87 -0.96
N THR A 282 19.42 -6.69 -0.47
CA THR A 282 18.74 -7.62 0.41
C THR A 282 17.51 -8.18 -0.28
N VAL A 283 17.27 -9.48 -0.09
CA VAL A 283 16.06 -10.16 -0.53
C VAL A 283 15.26 -10.54 0.70
N GLU A 284 14.03 -10.04 0.78
CA GLU A 284 13.05 -10.38 1.79
C GLU A 284 11.78 -10.82 1.07
N ALA A 285 11.38 -12.08 1.23
CA ALA A 285 10.30 -12.72 0.47
C ALA A 285 10.65 -12.68 -1.02
N ASP A 286 9.73 -12.13 -1.79
CA ASP A 286 9.81 -11.82 -3.20
C ASP A 286 10.23 -10.36 -3.44
N THR A 287 10.73 -9.64 -2.43
CA THR A 287 11.16 -8.24 -2.57
C THR A 287 12.69 -8.13 -2.56
N LEU A 288 13.24 -7.58 -3.62
CA LEU A 288 14.65 -7.21 -3.74
C LEU A 288 14.81 -5.71 -3.48
N THR A 289 15.71 -5.35 -2.57
CA THR A 289 15.98 -3.96 -2.20
C THR A 289 17.47 -3.63 -2.29
N VAL A 290 17.80 -2.50 -2.92
CA VAL A 290 19.11 -1.85 -2.89
C VAL A 290 18.92 -0.50 -2.22
N ASP A 291 19.70 -0.22 -1.18
CA ASP A 291 19.83 1.11 -0.58
C ASP A 291 21.32 1.35 -0.32
N TYR A 292 22.01 1.94 -1.30
CA TYR A 292 23.47 2.01 -1.29
C TYR A 292 24.01 3.31 -1.86
N GLU A 293 24.95 3.92 -1.15
CA GLU A 293 25.71 5.08 -1.60
C GLU A 293 27.18 4.70 -1.79
N ARG A 294 27.66 4.84 -3.03
CA ARG A 294 29.08 4.71 -3.37
C ARG A 294 29.70 6.09 -3.49
N SER A 295 30.70 6.38 -2.67
CA SER A 295 31.51 7.60 -2.78
C SER A 295 32.98 7.25 -3.01
N LYS A 296 33.59 7.88 -4.01
CA LYS A 296 35.04 7.78 -4.26
C LYS A 296 35.72 9.08 -3.88
N SER A 297 36.66 9.02 -2.94
CA SER A 297 37.33 10.24 -2.43
C SER A 297 38.40 10.81 -3.36
N SER A 298 38.98 9.99 -4.24
CA SER A 298 40.06 10.42 -5.15
C SER A 298 39.57 11.22 -6.37
N CYS A 299 38.28 11.14 -6.65
CA CYS A 299 37.59 11.87 -7.71
C CYS A 299 36.13 11.93 -7.29
N ILE A 300 35.56 13.13 -7.14
CA ILE A 300 34.17 13.29 -6.69
C ILE A 300 33.29 12.51 -7.66
N ASP A 301 32.86 11.34 -7.23
CA ASP A 301 32.05 10.40 -7.97
C ASP A 301 31.19 9.69 -6.93
N ASN A 302 30.01 10.26 -6.74
CA ASN A 302 29.00 9.82 -5.81
C ASN A 302 27.82 9.31 -6.61
N VAL A 303 27.43 8.08 -6.33
CA VAL A 303 26.23 7.48 -6.88
C VAL A 303 25.48 6.85 -5.72
N ALA A 304 24.26 7.33 -5.47
CA ALA A 304 23.33 6.70 -4.56
C ALA A 304 22.25 6.01 -5.40
N VAL A 305 21.99 4.74 -5.12
CA VAL A 305 20.93 3.94 -5.75
C VAL A 305 19.96 3.49 -4.67
N ASN A 306 18.68 3.77 -4.89
CA ASN A 306 17.58 3.21 -4.13
C ASN A 306 16.67 2.45 -5.09
N PHE A 307 16.63 1.13 -4.97
CA PHE A 307 15.85 0.26 -5.84
C PHE A 307 15.06 -0.71 -4.99
N SER A 308 13.80 -0.93 -5.34
CA SER A 308 12.93 -1.91 -4.71
C SER A 308 12.05 -2.54 -5.78
N TYR A 309 12.01 -3.86 -5.82
CA TYR A 309 11.17 -4.60 -6.76
C TYR A 309 10.54 -5.81 -6.09
N ASP A 310 9.22 -5.89 -6.14
CA ASP A 310 8.41 -7.00 -5.68
C ASP A 310 8.10 -7.92 -6.86
N PHE A 311 8.70 -9.11 -6.87
CA PHE A 311 8.55 -10.11 -7.92
C PHE A 311 7.16 -10.77 -7.93
N ALA A 312 6.47 -10.82 -6.78
CA ALA A 312 5.12 -11.36 -6.69
C ALA A 312 4.10 -10.37 -7.26
N GLU A 313 4.26 -9.08 -6.98
CA GLU A 313 3.39 -8.02 -7.51
C GLU A 313 3.77 -7.55 -8.92
N GLY A 314 5.00 -7.85 -9.38
CA GLY A 314 5.54 -7.38 -10.65
C GLY A 314 5.67 -5.85 -10.69
N LYS A 315 6.02 -5.22 -9.57
CA LYS A 315 6.08 -3.77 -9.42
C LYS A 315 7.29 -3.33 -8.62
N GLY A 316 7.76 -2.12 -8.89
CA GLY A 316 8.87 -1.57 -8.13
C GLY A 316 9.13 -0.09 -8.37
N ARG A 317 10.22 0.38 -7.81
CA ARG A 317 10.75 1.73 -7.96
C ARG A 317 12.26 1.69 -8.09
N PHE A 318 12.78 2.62 -8.87
CA PHE A 318 14.21 2.85 -9.02
C PHE A 318 14.46 4.35 -8.91
N THR A 319 15.34 4.77 -8.01
CA THR A 319 15.90 6.11 -8.01
C THR A 319 17.42 6.06 -7.96
N ALA A 320 18.06 7.01 -8.64
CA ALA A 320 19.49 7.18 -8.55
C ALA A 320 19.88 8.66 -8.53
N ASP A 321 20.68 9.05 -7.55
CA ASP A 321 21.32 10.35 -7.49
C ASP A 321 22.77 10.22 -7.93
N ILE A 322 23.14 11.01 -8.93
CA ILE A 322 24.45 10.96 -9.55
C ILE A 322 25.10 12.33 -9.38
N ALA A 323 26.26 12.37 -8.73
CA ALA A 323 27.07 13.58 -8.65
C ALA A 323 28.52 13.25 -8.94
N GLY A 324 29.16 14.01 -9.81
CA GLY A 324 30.59 13.89 -9.94
C GLY A 324 31.22 14.82 -10.94
N VAL A 325 32.55 14.80 -11.00
CA VAL A 325 33.30 15.55 -12.01
C VAL A 325 33.28 14.83 -13.35
N THR A 326 33.28 15.60 -14.43
CA THR A 326 33.28 15.08 -15.81
C THR A 326 34.63 14.49 -16.22
N ASP A 327 35.73 14.99 -15.65
CA ASP A 327 37.08 14.46 -15.86
C ASP A 327 37.91 14.49 -14.56
N CYS A 328 38.15 13.31 -13.97
CA CYS A 328 38.97 13.16 -12.78
C CYS A 328 40.43 13.62 -12.94
N SER A 329 40.92 13.75 -14.18
CA SER A 329 42.29 14.16 -14.49
C SER A 329 42.45 15.68 -14.51
N ASP A 330 41.35 16.41 -14.66
CA ASP A 330 41.32 17.86 -14.68
C ASP A 330 40.77 18.40 -13.35
N PRO A 331 41.60 19.00 -12.48
CA PRO A 331 41.13 19.60 -11.24
C PRO A 331 40.20 20.82 -11.45
N GLY A 332 40.08 21.33 -12.68
CA GLY A 332 39.14 22.38 -13.07
C GLY A 332 37.81 21.87 -13.63
N SER A 333 37.60 20.55 -13.69
CA SER A 333 36.35 19.98 -14.20
C SER A 333 35.15 20.38 -13.35
N GLU A 334 34.09 20.80 -14.02
CA GLU A 334 32.84 21.19 -13.38
C GLU A 334 32.13 19.95 -12.79
N LEU A 335 31.46 20.17 -11.66
CA LEU A 335 30.63 19.16 -11.02
C LEU A 335 29.33 19.02 -11.81
N CYS A 336 29.03 17.83 -12.32
CA CYS A 336 27.71 17.50 -12.84
C CYS A 336 26.84 16.86 -11.76
N LYS A 337 25.53 17.10 -11.85
CA LYS A 337 24.51 16.44 -11.04
C LYS A 337 23.43 15.89 -11.97
N GLY A 338 22.98 14.68 -11.69
CA GLY A 338 21.88 14.02 -12.36
C GLY A 338 21.00 13.28 -11.36
N HIS A 339 19.78 13.02 -11.77
CA HIS A 339 18.77 12.31 -10.97
C HIS A 339 17.95 11.41 -11.88
N ILE A 340 17.59 10.22 -11.41
CA ILE A 340 16.73 9.27 -12.12
C ILE A 340 15.63 8.86 -11.15
N SER A 341 14.38 8.85 -11.60
CA SER A 341 13.23 8.42 -10.81
C SER A 341 12.24 7.66 -11.68
N LEU A 342 12.11 6.36 -11.44
CA LEU A 342 11.36 5.42 -12.28
C LEU A 342 10.37 4.61 -11.44
N THR A 343 9.20 4.36 -12.02
CA THR A 343 8.24 3.35 -11.59
C THR A 343 8.38 2.12 -12.48
N LEU A 344 8.44 0.93 -11.88
CA LEU A 344 8.71 -0.33 -12.57
C LEU A 344 7.44 -1.19 -12.61
N LYS A 345 7.20 -1.87 -13.73
CA LYS A 345 6.08 -2.79 -13.97
C LYS A 345 6.53 -3.95 -14.85
N ASN A 346 6.13 -5.17 -14.51
CA ASN A 346 6.23 -6.35 -15.38
C ASN A 346 5.12 -6.35 -16.43
#